data_AF-A0A966AQ88-F1
#
_entry.id   AF-A0A966AQ88-F1
#
_cell.length_a   1.000
_cell.length_b   1.000
_cell.length_c   1.000
_cell.angle_alpha   90.00
_cell.angle_beta   90.00
_cell.angle_gamma   90.00
#
_symmetry.space_group_name_H-M   'P 1'
#
loop_
_entity.id
_entity.type
_entity.pdbx_description
1 polymer ?
#
loop_
_entity_poly.entity_id
_entity_poly.type
_entity_poly.pdbx_seq_one_letter_code
_entity_poly.pdbx_strand_id
1 'polypeptide(L)'
;FGGGALLRSIASGLFGYDGYIDLPLFVTGMLCIGLSAGAFSTEVIRGAVLAVPVGQIEAAKAIGMSASKRFWRILVPQVARFALPGLGNVWQLTLKETSLISVIGLVEIMRTAGVASGSTKEPFTFYLLAAFLYLGLTSISNRGFLRAEVWASKGVRYS
;
A
#
# COMPACT_ATOMS: atom_id res chain seq x y z
N PHE A 1 -13.78 14.25 7.53
CA PHE A 1 -14.02 15.51 6.81
C PHE A 1 -12.82 16.49 6.72
N GLY A 2 -11.61 16.14 7.18
CA GLY A 2 -10.44 17.06 7.10
C GLY A 2 -9.52 16.87 5.87
N GLY A 3 -9.43 15.67 5.30
CA GLY A 3 -8.50 15.38 4.20
C GLY A 3 -8.79 16.14 2.91
N GLY A 4 -10.08 16.31 2.57
CA GLY A 4 -10.50 17.11 1.41
C GLY A 4 -10.16 18.60 1.54
N ALA A 5 -10.21 19.15 2.76
CA ALA A 5 -9.84 20.54 3.02
C ALA A 5 -8.32 20.77 2.88
N LEU A 6 -7.50 19.80 3.30
CA LEU A 6 -6.04 19.88 3.22
C LEU A 6 -5.54 19.71 1.77
N LEU A 7 -6.18 18.83 1.00
CA LEU A 7 -5.90 18.71 -0.43
C LEU A 7 -6.34 19.96 -1.19
N ARG A 8 -7.45 20.59 -0.79
CA ARG A 8 -7.91 21.85 -1.37
C ARG A 8 -6.94 23.00 -1.09
N SER A 9 -6.35 23.10 0.10
CA SER A 9 -5.37 24.17 0.40
C SER A 9 -4.08 24.01 -0.40
N ILE A 10 -3.62 22.78 -0.65
CA ILE A 10 -2.44 22.51 -1.48
C ILE A 10 -2.75 22.73 -2.97
N ALA A 11 -3.91 22.25 -3.45
CA ALA A 11 -4.32 22.39 -4.85
C ALA A 11 -4.63 23.84 -5.23
N SER A 12 -5.27 24.62 -4.34
CA SER A 12 -5.50 26.05 -4.55
C SER A 12 -4.20 26.85 -4.55
N GLY A 13 -3.25 26.52 -3.68
CA GLY A 13 -1.95 27.19 -3.58
C GLY A 13 -1.01 26.97 -4.77
N LEU A 14 -1.09 25.80 -5.44
CA LEU A 14 -0.22 25.45 -6.58
C LEU A 14 -0.88 25.60 -7.95
N PHE A 15 -2.20 25.37 -8.05
CA PHE A 15 -2.90 25.24 -9.34
C PHE A 15 -4.12 26.16 -9.50
N GLY A 16 -4.46 26.99 -8.49
CA GLY A 16 -5.56 27.96 -8.59
C GLY A 16 -6.95 27.32 -8.79
N TYR A 17 -7.11 26.06 -8.44
CA TYR A 17 -8.34 25.29 -8.66
C TYR A 17 -9.17 25.19 -7.37
N ASP A 18 -10.34 25.83 -7.37
CA ASP A 18 -11.26 25.92 -6.21
C ASP A 18 -12.36 24.85 -6.19
N GLY A 19 -12.33 23.91 -7.15
CA GLY A 19 -13.29 22.81 -7.24
C GLY A 19 -13.12 21.78 -6.13
N TYR A 20 -14.23 21.14 -5.73
CA TYR A 20 -14.22 19.99 -4.81
C TYR A 20 -13.51 18.82 -5.50
N ILE A 21 -12.27 18.52 -5.11
CA ILE A 21 -11.57 17.33 -5.58
C ILE A 21 -12.00 16.17 -4.69
N ASP A 22 -13.09 15.51 -5.06
CA ASP A 22 -13.44 14.23 -4.48
C ASP A 22 -12.44 13.20 -4.98
N LEU A 23 -11.49 12.83 -4.12
CA LEU A 23 -10.61 11.72 -4.41
C LEU A 23 -11.46 10.46 -4.57
N PRO A 24 -11.27 9.69 -5.66
CA PRO A 24 -11.94 8.42 -5.82
C PRO A 24 -11.75 7.55 -4.58
N LEU A 25 -12.83 6.90 -4.13
CA LEU A 25 -12.83 6.10 -2.91
C LEU A 25 -11.69 5.06 -2.88
N PHE A 26 -11.34 4.52 -4.05
CA PHE A 26 -10.20 3.65 -4.26
C PHE A 26 -8.85 4.28 -3.84
N VAL A 27 -8.59 5.52 -4.25
CA VAL A 27 -7.32 6.22 -3.96
C VAL A 27 -7.22 6.55 -2.47
N THR A 28 -8.31 7.05 -1.89
CA THR A 28 -8.40 7.34 -0.46
C THR A 28 -8.20 6.06 0.37
N GLY A 29 -8.83 4.97 -0.07
CA GLY A 29 -8.69 3.65 0.55
C GLY A 29 -7.26 3.11 0.52
N MET A 30 -6.61 3.18 -0.64
CA MET A 30 -5.21 2.77 -0.82
C MET A 30 -4.26 3.54 0.11
N LEU A 31 -4.41 4.86 0.21
CA LEU A 31 -3.59 5.69 1.10
C LEU A 31 -3.82 5.35 2.58
N CYS A 32 -5.09 5.15 2.96
CA CYS A 32 -5.46 4.78 4.33
C CYS A 32 -4.83 3.45 4.76
N ILE A 33 -4.96 2.42 3.92
CA ILE A 33 -4.35 1.10 4.14
C ILE A 33 -2.83 1.23 4.20
N GLY A 34 -2.21 1.91 3.23
CA GLY A 34 -0.75 2.03 3.16
C GLY A 34 -0.15 2.68 4.40
N LEU A 35 -0.76 3.76 4.89
CA LEU A 35 -0.35 4.43 6.12
C LEU A 35 -0.56 3.55 7.35
N SER A 36 -1.71 2.87 7.44
CA SER A 36 -2.02 1.99 8.57
C SER A 36 -1.08 0.79 8.64
N ALA A 37 -0.89 0.10 7.51
CA ALA A 37 0.03 -1.02 7.38
C ALA A 37 1.49 -0.60 7.68
N GLY A 38 1.90 0.59 7.24
CA GLY A 38 3.22 1.16 7.55
C GLY A 38 3.42 1.42 9.05
N ALA A 39 2.41 1.97 9.73
CA ALA A 39 2.44 2.19 11.17
C ALA A 39 2.53 0.87 11.94
N PHE A 40 1.69 -0.11 11.63
CA PHE A 40 1.74 -1.43 12.27
C PHE A 40 3.06 -2.16 12.01
N SER A 41 3.58 -2.09 10.77
CA SER A 41 4.88 -2.69 10.43
C SER A 41 6.02 -2.06 11.24
N THR A 42 5.96 -0.75 11.48
CA THR A 42 6.95 -0.04 12.30
C THR A 42 6.92 -0.53 13.75
N GLU A 43 5.75 -0.71 14.34
CA GLU A 43 5.61 -1.25 15.70
C GLU A 43 6.09 -2.70 15.80
N VAL A 44 5.82 -3.53 14.79
CA VAL A 44 6.34 -4.90 14.72
C VAL A 44 7.87 -4.91 14.67
N ILE A 45 8.48 -4.08 13.81
CA ILE A 45 9.94 -3.97 13.71
C ILE A 45 10.52 -3.45 15.02
N ARG A 46 9.89 -2.45 15.64
CA ARG A 46 10.30 -1.90 16.94
C ARG A 46 10.26 -2.98 18.03
N GLY A 47 9.19 -3.75 18.10
CA GLY A 47 9.06 -4.89 19.01
C GLY A 47 10.14 -5.95 18.77
N ALA A 48 10.43 -6.25 17.50
CA ALA A 48 11.47 -7.19 17.12
C ALA A 48 12.89 -6.70 17.49
N VAL A 49 13.16 -5.40 17.40
CA VAL A 49 14.43 -4.80 17.87
C VAL A 49 14.57 -4.94 19.38
N LEU A 50 13.51 -4.69 20.14
CA LEU A 50 13.51 -4.82 21.61
C LEU A 50 13.63 -6.27 22.08
N ALA A 51 13.21 -7.24 21.26
CA ALA A 51 13.34 -8.66 21.57
C ALA A 51 14.78 -9.20 21.44
N VAL A 52 15.69 -8.47 20.78
CA VAL A 52 17.08 -8.90 20.62
C VAL A 52 17.84 -8.76 21.95
N PRO A 53 18.50 -9.82 22.44
CA PRO A 53 19.29 -9.75 23.68
C PRO A 53 20.43 -8.74 23.58
N VAL A 54 20.46 -7.78 24.51
CA VAL A 54 21.47 -6.70 24.56
C VAL A 54 22.89 -7.27 24.70
N GLY A 55 23.05 -8.40 25.39
CA GLY A 55 24.34 -9.07 25.59
C GLY A 55 25.06 -9.46 24.28
N GLN A 56 24.34 -9.75 23.20
CA GLN A 56 24.98 -10.00 21.89
C GLN A 56 25.62 -8.74 21.30
N ILE A 57 24.99 -7.59 21.52
CA ILE A 57 25.50 -6.30 21.05
C ILE A 57 26.72 -5.88 21.88
N GLU A 58 26.69 -6.13 23.19
CA GLU A 58 27.80 -5.86 24.10
C GLU A 58 28.99 -6.79 23.86
N ALA A 59 28.78 -8.09 23.65
CA ALA A 59 29.83 -9.03 23.27
C ALA A 59 30.51 -8.62 21.95
N ALA A 60 29.72 -8.20 20.95
CA ALA A 60 30.24 -7.71 19.69
C ALA A 60 31.04 -6.40 19.84
N LYS A 61 30.67 -5.53 20.80
CA LYS A 61 31.47 -4.35 21.16
C LYS A 61 32.80 -4.77 21.80
N ALA A 62 32.79 -5.72 22.72
CA ALA A 62 33.97 -6.17 23.46
C ALA A 62 35.06 -6.77 22.55
N ILE A 63 34.67 -7.45 21.47
CA ILE A 63 35.61 -8.01 20.48
C ILE A 63 36.04 -7.00 19.39
N GLY A 64 35.74 -5.71 19.55
CA GLY A 64 36.16 -4.65 18.63
C GLY A 64 35.37 -4.58 17.32
N MET A 65 34.17 -5.15 17.25
CA MET A 65 33.37 -5.13 16.02
C MET A 65 32.82 -3.72 15.72
N SER A 66 33.08 -3.21 14.51
CA SER A 66 32.56 -1.91 14.07
C SER A 66 31.02 -1.87 14.04
N ALA A 67 30.44 -0.67 14.21
CA ALA A 67 28.99 -0.50 14.28
C ALA A 67 28.27 -1.09 13.05
N SER A 68 28.80 -0.86 11.85
CA SER A 68 28.23 -1.38 10.60
C SER A 68 28.28 -2.90 10.52
N LYS A 69 29.38 -3.54 10.92
CA LYS A 69 29.48 -5.01 10.94
C LYS A 69 28.49 -5.59 11.94
N ARG A 70 28.38 -4.99 13.12
CA ARG A 70 27.43 -5.41 14.16
C ARG A 70 25.99 -5.28 13.70
N PHE A 71 25.65 -4.16 13.04
CA PHE A 71 24.31 -3.94 12.51
C PHE A 71 23.93 -5.01 11.48
N TRP A 72 24.73 -5.17 10.42
CA TRP A 72 24.38 -6.06 9.31
C TRP A 72 24.54 -7.55 9.62
N ARG A 73 25.52 -7.95 10.45
CA ARG A 73 25.76 -9.37 10.76
C ARG A 73 25.05 -9.89 12.00
N ILE A 74 24.68 -9.02 12.93
CA ILE A 74 24.12 -9.44 14.23
C ILE A 74 22.70 -8.92 14.37
N LEU A 75 22.49 -7.60 14.31
CA LEU A 75 21.18 -7.01 14.59
C LEU A 75 20.15 -7.36 13.51
N VAL A 76 20.42 -7.01 12.25
CA VAL A 76 19.49 -7.20 11.12
C VAL A 76 18.96 -8.64 11.01
N PRO A 77 19.79 -9.70 10.97
CA PRO A 77 19.29 -11.06 10.81
C PRO A 77 18.47 -11.55 12.02
N GLN A 78 18.76 -11.06 13.23
CA GLN A 78 17.97 -11.40 14.42
C GLN A 78 16.63 -10.67 14.45
N VAL A 79 16.65 -9.36 14.20
CA VAL A 79 15.44 -8.55 14.10
C VAL A 79 14.51 -9.10 13.01
N ALA A 80 15.06 -9.48 11.85
CA ALA A 80 14.27 -10.08 10.78
C ALA A 80 13.54 -11.34 11.25
N ARG A 81 14.22 -12.26 11.96
CA ARG A 81 13.60 -13.49 12.48
C ARG A 81 12.46 -13.21 13.46
N PHE A 82 12.60 -12.22 14.34
CA PHE A 82 11.55 -11.82 15.27
C PHE A 82 10.41 -11.03 14.60
N ALA A 83 10.72 -10.22 13.58
CA ALA A 83 9.75 -9.40 12.88
C ALA A 83 8.90 -10.18 11.87
N LEU A 84 9.47 -11.21 11.23
CA LEU A 84 8.82 -11.97 10.15
C LEU A 84 7.41 -12.50 10.50
N PRO A 85 7.17 -13.13 11.67
CA PRO A 85 5.83 -13.57 12.06
C PRO A 85 4.84 -12.41 12.20
N GLY A 86 5.27 -11.29 12.80
CA GLY A 86 4.43 -10.11 12.99
C GLY A 86 4.13 -9.39 11.68
N LEU A 87 5.12 -9.26 10.79
CA LEU A 87 4.95 -8.68 9.47
C LEU A 87 4.03 -9.54 8.60
N GLY A 88 4.10 -10.87 8.74
CA GLY A 88 3.17 -11.80 8.11
C GLY A 88 1.72 -11.58 8.56
N ASN A 89 1.50 -11.21 9.83
CA ASN A 89 0.17 -10.86 10.33
C ASN A 89 -0.35 -9.55 9.70
N VAL A 90 0.48 -8.49 9.71
CA VAL A 90 0.14 -7.20 9.09
C VAL A 90 -0.17 -7.36 7.60
N TRP A 91 0.60 -8.20 6.90
CA TRP A 91 0.36 -8.54 5.50
C TRP A 91 -1.01 -9.18 5.27
N GLN A 92 -1.39 -10.17 6.07
CA GLN A 92 -2.70 -10.83 5.95
C GLN A 92 -3.86 -9.87 6.23
N LEU A 93 -3.71 -8.96 7.20
CA LEU A 93 -4.70 -7.92 7.47
C LEU A 93 -4.84 -6.96 6.27
N THR A 94 -3.70 -6.49 5.76
CA THR A 94 -3.63 -5.58 4.60
C THR A 94 -4.29 -6.19 3.37
N LEU A 95 -4.11 -7.49 3.12
CA LEU A 95 -4.76 -8.20 2.01
C LEU A 95 -6.29 -8.23 2.15
N LYS A 96 -6.80 -8.43 3.37
CA LYS A 96 -8.26 -8.41 3.64
C LYS A 96 -8.85 -7.02 3.43
N GLU A 97 -8.15 -5.98 3.83
CA GLU A 97 -8.59 -4.60 3.62
C GLU A 97 -8.55 -4.22 2.13
N THR A 98 -7.52 -4.65 1.39
CA THR A 98 -7.37 -4.34 -0.04
C THR A 98 -8.45 -5.01 -0.88
N SER A 99 -8.83 -6.25 -0.56
CA SER A 99 -9.91 -6.93 -1.27
C SER A 99 -11.25 -6.23 -1.06
N LEU A 100 -11.54 -5.78 0.17
CA LEU A 100 -12.74 -5.01 0.48
C LEU A 100 -12.78 -3.69 -0.30
N ILE A 101 -11.69 -2.92 -0.31
CA ILE A 101 -11.62 -1.64 -1.03
C ILE A 101 -11.76 -1.83 -2.54
N SER A 102 -11.23 -2.92 -3.10
CA SER A 102 -11.38 -3.24 -4.52
C SER A 102 -12.84 -3.50 -4.90
N VAL A 103 -13.60 -4.21 -4.04
CA VAL A 103 -15.03 -4.48 -4.25
C VAL A 103 -15.84 -3.18 -4.17
N ILE A 104 -15.61 -2.36 -3.14
CA ILE A 104 -16.33 -1.09 -2.98
C ILE A 104 -16.00 -0.14 -4.13
N GLY A 105 -14.74 -0.09 -4.59
CA GLY A 105 -14.33 0.72 -5.74
C GLY A 105 -15.06 0.34 -7.02
N LEU A 106 -15.27 -0.96 -7.27
CA LEU A 106 -16.05 -1.42 -8.41
C LEU A 106 -17.52 -0.99 -8.31
N VAL A 107 -18.13 -1.15 -7.13
CA VAL A 107 -19.52 -0.75 -6.87
C VAL A 107 -19.70 0.75 -7.11
N GLU A 108 -18.74 1.56 -6.66
CA GLU A 108 -18.79 3.01 -6.85
C GLU A 108 -18.73 3.38 -8.34
N ILE A 109 -17.82 2.78 -9.13
CA ILE A 109 -17.74 3.01 -10.59
C ILE A 109 -19.08 2.67 -11.27
N MET A 110 -19.67 1.52 -10.92
CA MET A 110 -20.96 1.09 -11.46
C MET A 110 -22.11 2.01 -11.06
N ARG A 111 -22.11 2.49 -9.81
CA ARG A 111 -23.08 3.47 -9.33
C ARG A 111 -22.94 4.79 -10.06
N THR A 112 -21.74 5.33 -10.20
CA THR A 112 -21.49 6.58 -10.93
C THR A 112 -21.94 6.46 -12.39
N ALA A 113 -21.64 5.33 -13.05
CA ALA A 113 -22.11 5.06 -14.41
C ALA A 113 -23.64 4.99 -14.51
N GLY A 114 -24.31 4.35 -13.54
CA GLY A 114 -25.77 4.28 -13.46
C GLY A 114 -26.43 5.65 -13.27
N VAL A 115 -25.89 6.49 -12.37
CA VAL A 115 -26.37 7.87 -12.16
C VAL A 115 -26.23 8.70 -13.44
N ALA A 116 -25.08 8.60 -14.12
CA ALA A 116 -24.83 9.34 -15.35
C ALA A 116 -25.74 8.87 -16.51
N SER A 117 -25.96 7.56 -16.62
CA SER A 117 -26.92 6.94 -17.55
C SER A 117 -28.37 7.41 -17.31
N GLY A 118 -28.80 7.45 -16.04
CA GLY A 118 -30.16 7.87 -15.68
C GLY A 118 -30.45 9.33 -16.03
N SER A 119 -29.44 10.21 -15.98
CA SER A 119 -29.58 11.63 -16.32
C SER A 119 -29.58 11.90 -17.83
N THR A 120 -28.95 11.05 -18.64
CA THR A 120 -28.78 11.26 -20.09
C THR A 120 -29.72 10.40 -20.94
N LYS A 121 -30.41 9.42 -20.33
CA LYS A 121 -31.26 8.42 -21.02
C LYS A 121 -30.53 7.61 -22.10
N GLU A 122 -29.20 7.59 -22.06
CA GLU A 122 -28.32 6.85 -22.99
C GLU A 122 -27.55 5.74 -22.27
N PRO A 123 -28.24 4.70 -21.75
CA PRO A 123 -27.63 3.68 -20.90
C PRO A 123 -26.54 2.88 -21.61
N PHE A 124 -26.71 2.62 -22.91
CA PHE A 124 -25.76 1.83 -23.67
C PHE A 124 -24.36 2.48 -23.70
N THR A 125 -24.31 3.80 -23.88
CA THR A 125 -23.07 4.58 -24.00
C THR A 125 -22.33 4.69 -22.66
N PHE A 126 -23.05 4.91 -21.56
CA PHE A 126 -22.43 5.04 -20.23
C PHE A 126 -21.95 3.70 -19.66
N TYR A 127 -22.68 2.61 -19.88
CA TYR A 127 -22.19 1.27 -19.51
C TYR A 127 -21.00 0.83 -20.36
N LEU A 128 -20.97 1.14 -21.67
CA LEU A 128 -19.79 0.90 -22.52
C LEU A 128 -18.57 1.68 -22.04
N LEU A 129 -18.73 2.97 -21.71
CA LEU A 129 -17.64 3.79 -21.18
C LEU A 129 -17.09 3.22 -19.87
N ALA A 130 -17.97 2.79 -18.95
CA ALA A 130 -17.57 2.15 -17.71
C ALA A 130 -16.86 0.81 -17.95
N ALA A 131 -17.32 0.02 -18.92
CA ALA A 131 -16.66 -1.22 -19.34
C ALA A 131 -15.25 -0.97 -19.90
N PHE A 132 -15.07 0.07 -20.72
CA PHE A 132 -13.75 0.47 -21.23
C PHE A 132 -12.82 0.98 -20.14
N LEU A 133 -13.33 1.78 -19.20
CA LEU A 133 -12.55 2.23 -18.04
C LEU A 133 -12.11 1.06 -17.17
N TYR A 134 -13.01 0.10 -16.92
CA TYR A 134 -12.70 -1.12 -16.18
C TYR A 134 -11.65 -1.96 -16.92
N LEU A 135 -11.83 -2.21 -18.22
CA LEU A 135 -10.86 -2.92 -19.07
C LEU A 135 -9.49 -2.25 -19.06
N GLY A 136 -9.44 -0.92 -19.14
CA GLY A 136 -8.21 -0.13 -19.06
C GLY A 136 -7.49 -0.32 -17.73
N LEU A 137 -8.22 -0.15 -16.62
CA LEU A 137 -7.70 -0.37 -15.26
C LEU A 137 -7.18 -1.80 -15.08
N THR A 138 -7.97 -2.81 -15.44
CA THR A 138 -7.57 -4.21 -15.35
C THR A 138 -6.34 -4.50 -16.20
N SER A 139 -6.27 -4.00 -17.44
CA SER A 139 -5.13 -4.22 -18.32
C SER A 139 -3.84 -3.59 -17.79
N ILE A 140 -3.92 -2.36 -17.25
CA ILE A 140 -2.78 -1.67 -16.62
C ILE A 140 -2.33 -2.42 -15.37
N SER A 141 -3.27 -2.84 -14.52
CA SER A 141 -2.97 -3.57 -13.28
C SER A 141 -2.31 -4.92 -13.56
N ASN A 142 -2.80 -5.66 -14.57
CA ASN A 142 -2.22 -6.93 -14.98
C ASN A 142 -0.79 -6.76 -15.53
N ARG A 143 -0.54 -5.70 -16.31
CA ARG A 143 0.82 -5.37 -16.79
C ARG A 143 1.76 -5.00 -15.63
N GLY A 144 1.26 -4.31 -14.61
CA GLY A 144 2.00 -3.99 -13.39
C GLY A 144 2.38 -5.25 -12.60
N PHE A 145 1.42 -6.15 -12.39
CA PHE A 145 1.63 -7.44 -11.72
C PHE A 145 2.66 -8.31 -12.45
N LEU A 146 2.53 -8.46 -13.77
CA LEU A 146 3.49 -9.23 -14.57
C LEU A 146 4.91 -8.65 -14.49
N ARG A 147 5.04 -7.33 -14.38
CA ARG A 147 6.35 -6.67 -14.25
C ARG A 147 6.94 -6.86 -12.85
N ALA A 148 6.10 -6.85 -11.82
CA ALA A 148 6.49 -7.17 -10.45
C ALA A 148 6.89 -8.65 -10.30
N GLU A 149 6.20 -9.56 -10.98
CA GLU A 149 6.47 -10.99 -11.00
C GLU A 149 7.77 -11.32 -11.74
N VAL A 150 8.04 -10.67 -12.87
CA VAL A 150 9.34 -10.74 -13.59
C VAL A 150 10.49 -10.16 -12.74
N TRP A 151 10.22 -9.17 -11.89
CA TRP A 151 11.24 -8.64 -10.98
C TRP A 151 11.48 -9.56 -9.77
N ALA A 152 10.42 -10.13 -9.18
CA ALA A 152 10.51 -11.04 -8.03
C ALA A 152 11.11 -12.41 -8.40
N SER A 153 10.81 -12.93 -9.61
CA SER A 153 11.35 -14.20 -10.11
C SER A 153 12.86 -14.17 -10.40
N LYS A 154 13.49 -12.99 -10.42
CA LYS A 154 14.97 -12.89 -10.47
C LYS A 154 15.65 -13.39 -9.19
N GLY A 155 14.94 -13.52 -8.08
CA GLY A 155 15.48 -13.97 -6.79
C GLY A 155 15.32 -15.48 -6.49
N VAL A 156 14.57 -16.24 -7.29
CA VAL A 156 14.17 -17.64 -6.96
C VAL A 156 14.85 -18.69 -7.85
N ARG A 157 15.84 -18.31 -8.67
CA ARG A 157 16.52 -19.25 -9.57
C ARG A 157 17.73 -20.01 -9.00
N TYR A 158 17.97 -19.93 -7.69
CA TYR A 158 18.96 -20.79 -7.02
C TYR A 158 18.47 -21.25 -5.64
N SER A 159 17.63 -22.28 -5.63
CA SER A 159 17.66 -23.34 -4.61
C SER A 159 17.20 -24.64 -5.23
#